data_AF-A0A6I3C504-F1
#
_entry.id   AF-A0A6I3C504-F1
#
_cell.length_a   1.000
_cell.length_b   1.000
_cell.length_c   1.000
_cell.angle_alpha   90.00
_cell.angle_beta   90.00
_cell.angle_gamma   90.00
#
_symmetry.space_group_name_H-M   'P 1'
#
loop_
_entity.id
_entity.type
_entity.pdbx_description
1 polymer ?
#
loop_
_entity_poly.entity_id
_entity_poly.type
_entity_poly.pdbx_seq_one_letter_code
_entity_poly.pdbx_strand_id
1 'polypeptide(L)'
;MVFLLLLASCSDDSGGTNQTASSPTPSTTTPSVATTAKASQTTVSGPATSTTMPFTFPGRQPLAGMPVNTDPKNIYANALSGLSDAVKNAKNLVYVPHNDSADVWVIDPTTYKVIDKFPTGAIAQHVV
;
A
#
# COMPACT_ATOMS: atom_id res chain seq x y z
N MET A 1 42.39 -40.16 16.18
CA MET A 1 42.70 -39.97 14.74
C MET A 1 42.01 -38.71 14.28
N VAL A 2 42.78 -37.63 14.19
CA VAL A 2 42.38 -36.32 13.68
C VAL A 2 42.42 -36.41 12.15
N PHE A 3 41.37 -35.96 11.45
CA PHE A 3 41.51 -35.62 10.03
C PHE A 3 40.97 -34.22 9.76
N LEU A 4 41.77 -33.53 8.98
CA LEU A 4 41.95 -32.10 8.82
C LEU A 4 41.05 -31.55 7.71
N LEU A 5 40.54 -30.33 7.92
CA LEU A 5 39.81 -29.50 6.96
C LEU A 5 40.65 -29.23 5.70
N LEU A 6 40.04 -29.27 4.50
CA LEU A 6 40.57 -28.58 3.31
C LEU A 6 39.43 -28.00 2.46
N LEU A 7 39.39 -26.67 2.36
CA LEU A 7 38.58 -25.90 1.42
C LEU A 7 39.22 -25.98 0.03
N ALA A 8 38.41 -26.13 -1.03
CA ALA A 8 38.84 -25.90 -2.40
C ALA A 8 37.71 -25.28 -3.22
N SER A 9 37.88 -23.98 -3.49
CA SER A 9 37.21 -23.21 -4.52
C SER A 9 37.81 -23.60 -5.88
N CYS A 10 37.00 -23.74 -6.92
CA CYS A 10 37.48 -23.63 -8.30
C CYS A 10 36.38 -22.99 -9.17
N SER A 11 36.62 -21.73 -9.52
CA SER A 11 36.01 -21.04 -10.66
C SER A 11 36.73 -21.47 -11.93
N ASP A 12 36.01 -21.60 -13.04
CA ASP A 12 36.63 -21.56 -14.37
C ASP A 12 35.75 -20.77 -15.35
N ASP A 13 36.45 -20.04 -16.20
CA ASP A 13 36.10 -18.88 -17.02
C ASP A 13 36.28 -19.26 -18.49
N SER A 14 35.37 -18.90 -19.40
CA SER A 14 35.69 -18.52 -20.79
C SER A 14 34.46 -18.44 -21.71
N GLY A 15 34.38 -17.34 -22.48
CA GLY A 15 33.77 -17.35 -23.82
C GLY A 15 32.69 -16.29 -24.09
N GLY A 16 33.09 -15.03 -24.24
CA GLY A 16 32.18 -13.91 -24.46
C GLY A 16 31.62 -13.74 -25.88
N THR A 17 30.55 -12.96 -25.97
CA THR A 17 30.31 -12.02 -27.08
C THR A 17 29.78 -10.70 -26.55
N ASN A 18 30.61 -9.68 -26.74
CA ASN A 18 30.39 -8.25 -26.70
C ASN A 18 28.97 -7.80 -27.09
N GLN A 19 28.22 -7.21 -26.15
CA GLN A 19 27.12 -6.28 -26.45
C GLN A 19 27.40 -4.99 -25.67
N THR A 20 28.13 -4.10 -26.35
CA THR A 20 28.26 -2.69 -26.00
C THR A 20 26.88 -2.04 -26.17
N ALA A 21 26.20 -1.75 -25.06
CA ALA A 21 24.99 -0.93 -25.05
C ALA A 21 25.25 0.33 -24.23
N SER A 22 25.21 1.45 -24.94
CA SER A 22 25.54 2.80 -24.52
C SER A 22 24.74 3.27 -23.30
N SER A 23 25.45 3.93 -22.39
CA SER A 23 24.92 4.66 -21.24
C SER A 23 23.91 5.74 -21.67
N PRO A 24 22.72 5.83 -21.06
CA PRO A 24 21.92 7.05 -21.13
C PRO A 24 22.52 8.11 -20.19
N THR A 25 22.89 9.25 -20.77
CA THR A 25 23.25 10.50 -20.09
C THR A 25 22.18 10.93 -19.08
N PRO A 26 22.56 11.38 -17.86
CA PRO A 26 21.63 12.07 -16.98
C PRO A 26 21.38 13.48 -17.50
N SER A 27 20.17 13.75 -17.98
CA SER A 27 19.71 15.10 -18.26
C SER A 27 19.41 15.80 -16.93
N THR A 28 20.30 16.70 -16.53
CA THR A 28 20.07 17.68 -15.47
C THR A 28 18.98 18.65 -15.92
N THR A 29 17.74 18.42 -15.49
CA THR A 29 16.69 19.44 -15.53
C THR A 29 16.46 19.93 -14.11
N THR A 30 17.05 21.09 -13.81
CA THR A 30 16.86 21.86 -12.59
C THR A 30 15.40 22.34 -12.50
N PRO A 31 14.60 21.98 -11.48
CA PRO A 31 13.40 22.73 -11.16
C PRO A 31 13.79 24.05 -10.48
N SER A 32 13.56 25.16 -11.18
CA SER A 32 13.68 26.53 -10.67
C SER A 32 12.67 26.75 -9.54
N VAL A 33 13.18 27.10 -8.35
CA VAL A 33 12.38 27.50 -7.20
C VAL A 33 12.06 28.99 -7.34
N ALA A 34 10.77 29.32 -7.50
CA ALA A 34 10.26 30.68 -7.34
C ALA A 34 9.22 30.70 -6.19
N THR A 35 9.44 31.65 -5.29
CA THR A 35 8.82 31.90 -3.98
C THR A 35 7.38 32.44 -4.05
N THR A 36 6.65 32.29 -2.92
CA THR A 36 5.46 33.07 -2.45
C THR A 36 4.10 32.44 -2.86
N ALA A 37 3.08 32.22 -2.02
CA ALA A 37 2.66 32.89 -0.79
C ALA A 37 1.84 31.96 0.14
N LYS A 38 1.84 32.30 1.43
CA LYS A 38 0.95 31.82 2.51
C LYS A 38 -0.49 32.28 2.27
N ALA A 39 -1.41 31.35 2.00
CA ALA A 39 -2.85 31.62 2.06
C ALA A 39 -3.38 31.26 3.45
N SER A 40 -3.70 32.28 4.25
CA SER A 40 -4.50 32.17 5.47
C SER A 40 -5.86 31.55 5.15
N GLN A 41 -6.20 30.44 5.80
CA GLN A 41 -7.56 29.93 5.82
C GLN A 41 -8.26 30.47 7.07
N THR A 42 -9.11 31.46 6.85
CA THR A 42 -10.06 31.97 7.83
C THR A 42 -11.17 30.94 8.04
N THR A 43 -11.52 30.74 9.30
CA THR A 43 -12.61 29.90 9.82
C THR A 43 -13.98 30.27 9.28
N VAL A 44 -14.80 29.26 8.96
CA VAL A 44 -16.26 29.36 9.09
C VAL A 44 -16.80 28.04 9.66
N SER A 45 -17.14 28.09 10.95
CA SER A 45 -17.94 27.06 11.61
C SER A 45 -19.42 27.30 11.29
N GLY A 46 -20.08 26.29 10.75
CA GLY A 46 -21.54 26.22 10.63
C GLY A 46 -21.96 24.74 10.66
N PRO A 47 -23.06 24.37 11.34
CA PRO A 47 -23.51 22.99 11.40
C PRO A 47 -24.14 22.60 10.06
N ALA A 48 -23.43 21.80 9.27
CA ALA A 48 -24.00 21.23 8.05
C ALA A 48 -24.90 20.05 8.41
N THR A 49 -26.20 20.32 8.54
CA THR A 49 -27.25 19.30 8.48
C THR A 49 -27.08 18.56 7.16
N SER A 50 -26.62 17.31 7.23
CA SER A 50 -26.36 16.49 6.04
C SER A 50 -27.70 15.97 5.52
N THR A 51 -28.34 16.75 4.63
CA THR A 51 -29.42 16.25 3.78
C THR A 51 -28.86 15.10 2.94
N THR A 52 -29.30 13.88 3.22
CA THR A 52 -29.04 12.68 2.41
C THR A 52 -29.62 12.90 1.01
N MET A 53 -28.78 13.39 0.10
CA MET A 53 -29.00 13.28 -1.34
C MET A 53 -28.24 12.04 -1.83
N PRO A 54 -28.82 11.22 -2.72
CA PRO A 54 -28.08 10.15 -3.36
C PRO A 54 -26.89 10.77 -4.10
N PHE A 55 -25.68 10.38 -3.70
CA PHE A 55 -24.48 10.84 -4.36
C PHE A 55 -24.35 10.14 -5.71
N THR A 56 -24.70 10.86 -6.77
CA THR A 56 -24.25 10.59 -8.14
C THR A 56 -22.86 11.21 -8.25
N PHE A 57 -21.84 10.41 -8.59
CA PHE A 57 -20.58 10.99 -9.06
C PHE A 57 -20.91 11.91 -10.24
N PRO A 58 -20.45 13.18 -10.28
CA PRO A 58 -20.68 14.01 -11.46
C PRO A 58 -20.17 13.26 -12.70
N GLY A 59 -21.12 12.82 -13.54
CA GLY A 59 -20.87 12.03 -14.74
C GLY A 59 -21.03 10.51 -14.64
N ARG A 60 -21.35 9.90 -13.48
CA ARG A 60 -21.67 8.46 -13.38
C ARG A 60 -22.82 8.20 -12.42
N GLN A 61 -23.99 7.97 -13.01
CA GLN A 61 -25.14 7.41 -12.30
C GLN A 61 -24.84 5.93 -11.99
N PRO A 62 -25.21 5.41 -10.80
CA PRO A 62 -25.14 3.99 -10.51
C PRO A 62 -25.79 3.16 -11.62
N LEU A 63 -25.17 2.04 -11.99
CA LEU A 63 -25.79 1.09 -12.92
C LEU A 63 -27.10 0.57 -12.33
N ALA A 64 -28.08 0.23 -13.18
CA ALA A 64 -29.34 -0.35 -12.73
C ALA A 64 -29.08 -1.60 -11.87
N GLY A 65 -29.62 -1.62 -10.66
CA GLY A 65 -29.41 -2.70 -9.68
C GLY A 65 -28.18 -2.54 -8.77
N MET A 66 -27.34 -1.52 -8.96
CA MET A 66 -26.21 -1.24 -8.08
C MET A 66 -26.67 -0.52 -6.80
N PRO A 67 -26.26 -0.97 -5.60
CA PRO A 67 -26.53 -0.23 -4.37
C PRO A 67 -25.85 1.13 -4.40
N VAL A 68 -26.53 2.14 -3.87
CA VAL A 68 -25.98 3.51 -3.76
C VAL A 68 -24.97 3.53 -2.63
N ASN A 69 -23.76 4.02 -2.91
CA ASN A 69 -22.79 4.33 -1.87
C ASN A 69 -23.27 5.56 -1.08
N THR A 70 -23.42 5.42 0.24
CA THR A 70 -23.92 6.48 1.12
C THR A 70 -22.88 7.54 1.45
N ASP A 71 -21.58 7.24 1.32
CA ASP A 71 -20.49 8.20 1.49
C ASP A 71 -19.46 8.07 0.35
N PRO A 72 -19.32 9.09 -0.51
CA PRO A 72 -18.38 9.04 -1.63
C PRO A 72 -16.91 8.94 -1.23
N LYS A 73 -16.55 9.29 0.01
CA LYS A 73 -15.18 9.20 0.51
C LYS A 73 -14.87 7.85 1.13
N ASN A 74 -15.88 7.00 1.31
CA ASN A 74 -15.75 5.71 1.96
C ASN A 74 -16.41 4.62 1.10
N ILE A 75 -15.59 3.81 0.43
CA ILE A 75 -16.09 2.69 -0.39
C ILE A 75 -16.79 1.60 0.44
N TYR A 76 -16.61 1.60 1.76
CA TYR A 76 -17.22 0.66 2.70
C TYR A 76 -18.41 1.25 3.45
N ALA A 77 -18.94 2.42 3.05
CA ALA A 77 -19.97 3.14 3.81
C ALA A 77 -21.22 2.29 4.12
N ASN A 78 -21.56 1.37 3.23
CA ASN A 78 -22.70 0.47 3.38
C ASN A 78 -22.41 -0.78 4.24
N ALA A 79 -21.16 -1.02 4.64
CA ALA A 79 -20.74 -2.22 5.36
C ALA A 79 -20.53 -2.00 6.88
N LEU A 80 -20.76 -0.79 7.38
CA LEU A 80 -20.44 -0.41 8.76
C LEU A 80 -21.54 -0.79 9.79
N SER A 81 -22.71 -1.24 9.35
CA SER A 81 -23.79 -1.65 10.24
C SER A 81 -23.67 -3.13 10.63
N GLY A 82 -24.14 -3.47 11.85
CA GLY A 82 -24.20 -4.87 12.31
C GLY A 82 -22.90 -5.44 12.89
N LEU A 83 -21.90 -4.60 13.18
CA LEU A 83 -20.68 -5.03 13.87
C LEU A 83 -20.94 -5.27 15.36
N SER A 84 -20.25 -6.27 15.93
CA SER A 84 -20.30 -6.53 17.38
C SER A 84 -19.45 -5.53 18.17
N ASP A 85 -19.76 -5.35 19.45
CA ASP A 85 -19.03 -4.43 20.33
C ASP A 85 -17.54 -4.76 20.46
N ALA A 86 -17.16 -6.02 20.27
CA ALA A 86 -15.77 -6.47 20.32
C ALA A 86 -14.87 -5.76 19.28
N VAL A 87 -15.45 -5.32 18.16
CA VAL A 87 -14.72 -4.67 17.05
C VAL A 87 -14.33 -3.24 17.39
N LYS A 88 -14.95 -2.60 18.39
CA LYS A 88 -14.71 -1.19 18.74
C LYS A 88 -13.25 -0.87 19.05
N ASN A 89 -12.52 -1.84 19.60
CA ASN A 89 -11.11 -1.67 20.00
C ASN A 89 -10.14 -2.37 19.03
N ALA A 90 -10.61 -2.78 17.84
CA ALA A 90 -9.75 -3.39 16.85
C ALA A 90 -8.70 -2.39 16.36
N LYS A 91 -7.47 -2.88 16.15
CA LYS A 91 -6.39 -2.06 15.58
C LYS A 91 -6.60 -1.94 14.07
N ASN A 92 -6.48 -0.73 13.54
CA ASN A 92 -6.54 -0.49 12.09
C ASN A 92 -5.20 -0.88 11.43
N LEU A 93 -5.04 -2.15 11.11
CA LEU A 93 -3.82 -2.74 10.53
C LEU A 93 -4.16 -3.50 9.25
N VAL A 94 -3.21 -3.57 8.34
CA VAL A 94 -3.33 -4.31 7.08
C VAL A 94 -2.42 -5.54 7.12
N TYR A 95 -2.99 -6.72 6.88
CA TYR A 95 -2.28 -8.00 6.88
C TYR A 95 -2.12 -8.51 5.45
N VAL A 96 -0.89 -8.74 5.01
CA VAL A 96 -0.57 -9.07 3.61
C VAL A 96 0.26 -10.35 3.54
N PRO A 97 -0.22 -11.40 2.86
CA PRO A 97 0.60 -12.57 2.56
C PRO A 97 1.84 -12.21 1.73
N HIS A 98 2.98 -12.81 2.08
CA HIS A 98 4.24 -12.67 1.35
C HIS A 98 4.76 -14.04 0.92
N ASN A 99 4.63 -14.34 -0.37
CA ASN A 99 4.88 -15.68 -0.92
C ASN A 99 6.34 -16.11 -0.80
N ASP A 100 7.29 -15.18 -0.97
CA ASP A 100 8.73 -15.52 -1.01
C ASP A 100 9.26 -15.98 0.34
N SER A 101 8.70 -15.44 1.44
CA SER A 101 9.13 -15.78 2.81
C SER A 101 8.14 -16.66 3.58
N ALA A 102 6.96 -16.96 3.00
CA ALA A 102 5.88 -17.66 3.69
C ALA A 102 5.50 -17.02 5.05
N ASP A 103 5.40 -15.69 5.04
CA ASP A 103 4.97 -14.87 6.17
C ASP A 103 3.70 -14.09 5.83
N VAL A 104 3.02 -13.59 6.85
CA VAL A 104 2.06 -12.49 6.74
C VAL A 104 2.71 -11.23 7.32
N TRP A 105 2.84 -10.19 6.49
CA TRP A 105 3.37 -8.90 6.90
C TRP A 105 2.24 -8.02 7.44
N VAL A 106 2.53 -7.28 8.51
CA VAL A 106 1.59 -6.32 9.09
C VAL A 106 2.06 -4.91 8.76
N ILE A 107 1.16 -4.13 8.17
CA ILE A 107 1.42 -2.78 7.72
C ILE A 107 0.52 -1.81 8.49
N ASP A 108 1.11 -0.73 8.99
CA ASP A 108 0.36 0.42 9.47
C ASP A 108 -0.08 1.27 8.26
N PRO A 109 -1.39 1.43 8.01
CA PRO A 109 -1.90 2.18 6.85
C PRO A 109 -1.64 3.70 6.95
N THR A 110 -1.27 4.22 8.11
CA THR A 110 -0.96 5.65 8.29
C THR A 110 0.44 5.98 7.82
N THR A 111 1.41 5.14 8.17
CA THR A 111 2.84 5.36 7.86
C THR A 111 3.33 4.54 6.67
N TYR A 112 2.55 3.57 6.20
CA TYR A 112 2.88 2.60 5.15
C TYR A 112 4.14 1.79 5.45
N LYS A 113 4.45 1.60 6.73
CA LYS A 113 5.59 0.81 7.18
C LYS A 113 5.14 -0.59 7.57
N VAL A 114 5.98 -1.57 7.28
CA VAL A 114 5.87 -2.90 7.87
C VAL A 114 6.24 -2.77 9.35
N ILE A 115 5.31 -3.11 10.23
CA ILE A 115 5.47 -3.00 11.67
C ILE A 115 5.64 -4.37 12.35
N ASP A 116 5.27 -5.46 11.67
CA ASP A 116 5.42 -6.82 12.18
C ASP A 116 5.41 -7.86 11.04
N LYS A 117 5.85 -9.08 11.34
CA LYS A 117 5.82 -10.24 10.44
C LYS A 117 5.49 -11.51 11.22
N PHE A 118 4.50 -12.25 10.74
CA PHE A 118 4.09 -13.53 11.33
C PHE A 118 4.44 -14.69 10.39
N PRO A 119 5.28 -15.64 10.82
CA PRO A 119 5.58 -16.82 10.02
C PRO A 119 4.36 -17.74 9.96
N THR A 120 3.95 -18.10 8.75
CA THR A 120 2.82 -19.03 8.53
C THR A 120 3.27 -20.46 8.25
N GLY A 121 4.56 -20.68 7.97
CA GLY A 121 5.15 -22.00 7.71
C GLY A 121 4.83 -22.58 6.32
N ALA A 122 3.88 -21.98 5.61
CA ALA A 122 3.56 -22.22 4.20
C ALA A 122 2.99 -20.93 3.59
N ILE A 123 2.98 -20.86 2.26
CA ILE A 123 2.44 -19.69 1.54
C ILE A 123 0.95 -19.51 1.87
N ALA A 124 0.61 -18.36 2.45
CA ALA A 124 -0.77 -18.00 2.77
C ALA A 124 -1.49 -17.46 1.52
N GLN A 125 -2.64 -18.05 1.20
CA GLN A 125 -3.53 -17.56 0.14
C GLN A 125 -4.73 -16.79 0.71
N HIS A 126 -5.15 -17.14 1.92
CA HIS A 126 -6.30 -16.58 2.60
C HIS A 126 -5.91 -16.21 4.03
N VAL A 127 -6.39 -15.06 4.50
CA VAL A 127 -6.17 -14.55 5.86
C VAL A 127 -7.55 -14.30 6.47
N VAL A 128 -7.80 -14.79 7.69
CA VAL A 128 -9.08 -14.72 8.42
C VAL A 128 -8.93 -14.10 9.79
#